data_AF-A0A557RFF0-F1
#
_entry.id   AF-A0A557RFF0-F1
#
_cell.length_a   1.000
_cell.length_b   1.000
_cell.length_c   1.000
_cell.angle_alpha   90.00
_cell.angle_beta   90.00
_cell.angle_gamma   90.00
#
_symmetry.space_group_name_H-M   'P 1'
#
loop_
_entity.id
_entity.type
_entity.pdbx_description
1 polymer ?
#
loop_
_entity_poly.entity_id
_entity_poly.type
_entity_poly.pdbx_seq_one_letter_code
_entity_poly.pdbx_strand_id
1 'polypeptide(L)'
;MARDYIRPEISERLYQELAGGRQLLINPRKADLLLALDAVQHSARKRRLTEPTVLRGWRRFQSGERDPLALATQTRAPAHYQWPVECTILQAVTLTPRLTGALLERAAIQPGESLEWPIPLEAEAGRARRNAMVTAFWMHLSDEDIRQLDRYTAAA
;
A
#
# COMPACT_ATOMS: atom_id res chain seq x y z
N MET A 1 -0.15 9.40 34.64
CA MET A 1 1.19 8.90 34.27
C MET A 1 1.05 8.12 32.98
N ALA A 2 1.39 8.73 31.84
CA ALA A 2 1.44 8.00 30.58
C ALA A 2 2.62 7.04 30.68
N ARG A 3 2.38 5.73 30.56
CA ARG A 3 3.47 4.78 30.35
C ARG A 3 4.12 5.17 29.04
N ASP A 4 5.40 5.55 29.08
CA ASP A 4 6.21 5.73 27.88
C ASP A 4 6.25 4.37 27.17
N TYR A 5 5.35 4.19 26.21
CA TYR A 5 5.35 3.05 25.33
C TYR A 5 6.56 3.20 24.41
N ILE A 6 7.64 2.50 24.74
CA ILE A 6 8.80 2.36 23.86
C ILE A 6 8.40 1.33 22.81
N ARG A 7 8.16 1.78 21.57
CA ARG A 7 7.96 0.87 20.43
C ARG A 7 9.17 -0.09 20.39
N PRO A 8 8.95 -1.41 20.48
CA PRO A 8 10.06 -2.36 20.40
C PRO A 8 10.79 -2.19 19.06
N GLU A 9 12.12 -2.25 19.09
CA GLU A 9 12.90 -2.37 17.86
C GLU A 9 12.49 -3.67 17.15
N ILE A 10 11.86 -3.54 15.99
CA ILE A 10 11.43 -4.68 15.19
C ILE A 10 12.64 -5.15 14.39
N SER A 11 13.09 -6.39 14.64
CA SER A 11 14.15 -6.99 13.83
C SER A 11 13.74 -7.05 12.35
N GLU A 12 14.71 -6.95 11.44
CA GLU A 12 14.44 -6.99 9.99
C GLU A 12 13.69 -8.26 9.56
N ARG A 13 13.99 -9.40 10.18
CA ARG A 13 13.29 -10.67 9.95
C ARG A 13 11.81 -10.60 10.34
N LEU A 14 11.51 -10.08 11.54
CA LEU A 14 10.13 -9.93 12.00
C LEU A 14 9.37 -8.94 11.12
N TYR A 15 10.03 -7.88 10.64
CA TYR A 15 9.45 -6.95 9.67
C TYR A 15 9.08 -7.66 8.36
N GLN A 16 9.96 -8.50 7.81
CA GLN A 16 9.68 -9.25 6.58
C GLN A 16 8.52 -10.25 6.76
N GLU A 17 8.46 -10.93 7.91
CA GLU A 17 7.37 -11.84 8.26
C GLU A 17 6.03 -11.11 8.38
N LEU A 18 6.01 -9.95 9.05
CA LEU A 18 4.81 -9.11 9.21
C LEU A 18 4.40 -8.41 7.91
N ALA A 19 5.35 -8.04 7.07
CA ALA A 19 5.08 -7.42 5.77
C ALA A 19 4.57 -8.43 4.74
N GLY A 20 4.77 -9.74 4.95
CA GLY A 20 4.20 -10.79 4.09
C GLY A 20 4.60 -10.67 2.61
N GLY A 21 5.82 -10.22 2.32
CA GLY A 21 6.32 -9.97 0.96
C GLY A 21 5.91 -8.61 0.36
N ARG A 22 5.24 -7.75 1.13
CA ARG A 22 4.90 -6.37 0.75
C ARG A 22 6.08 -5.44 0.95
N GLN A 23 6.16 -4.40 0.13
CA GLN A 23 7.04 -3.26 0.35
C GLN A 23 6.20 -2.06 0.77
N LEU A 24 6.37 -1.65 2.02
CA LEU A 24 5.67 -0.52 2.65
C LEU A 24 6.65 0.64 2.80
N LEU A 25 6.29 1.79 2.26
CA LEU A 25 7.12 2.98 2.25
C LEU A 25 6.37 4.18 2.83
N ILE A 26 7.06 4.99 3.63
CA ILE A 26 6.59 6.28 4.10
C ILE A 26 7.38 7.39 3.45
N ASN A 27 6.68 8.42 2.96
CA ASN A 27 7.23 9.56 2.23
C ASN A 27 8.26 9.15 1.16
N PRO A 28 7.94 8.17 0.30
CA PRO A 28 8.92 7.62 -0.62
C PRO A 28 9.34 8.64 -1.66
N ARG A 29 10.63 8.59 -2.00
CA ARG A 29 11.20 9.25 -3.17
C ARG A 29 11.08 8.33 -4.38
N LYS A 30 11.38 8.89 -5.55
CA LYS A 30 11.43 8.15 -6.82
C LYS A 30 12.27 6.87 -6.72
N ALA A 31 13.47 6.96 -6.14
CA ALA A 31 14.38 5.82 -6.05
C ALA A 31 13.79 4.69 -5.18
N ASP A 32 13.17 5.03 -4.07
CA ASP A 32 12.56 4.07 -3.14
C ASP A 32 11.44 3.27 -3.81
N LEU A 33 10.60 3.93 -4.62
CA LEU A 33 9.54 3.28 -5.38
C LEU A 33 10.08 2.28 -6.40
N LEU A 34 11.20 2.61 -7.07
CA LEU A 34 11.78 1.72 -8.08
C LEU A 34 12.48 0.53 -7.45
N LEU A 35 13.18 0.74 -6.32
CA LEU A 35 13.78 -0.35 -5.55
C LEU A 35 12.71 -1.30 -5.00
N ALA A 36 11.63 -0.75 -4.42
CA ALA A 36 10.51 -1.55 -3.96
C ALA A 36 9.80 -2.30 -5.09
N LEU A 37 9.67 -1.66 -6.26
CA LEU A 37 9.07 -2.29 -7.44
C LEU A 37 9.90 -3.47 -7.93
N ASP A 38 11.22 -3.31 -8.00
CA ASP A 38 12.15 -4.37 -8.40
C ASP A 38 12.11 -5.53 -7.38
N ALA A 39 12.13 -5.22 -6.08
CA ALA A 39 12.04 -6.22 -5.02
C ALA A 39 10.74 -7.04 -5.09
N VAL A 40 9.58 -6.39 -5.24
CA VAL A 40 8.27 -7.08 -5.33
C VAL A 40 8.13 -7.90 -6.61
N GLN A 41 8.73 -7.43 -7.70
CA GLN A 41 8.70 -8.13 -8.98
C GLN A 41 9.91 -9.03 -9.20
N HIS A 42 10.74 -9.24 -8.18
CA HIS A 42 11.91 -10.06 -8.29
C HIS A 42 11.49 -11.48 -8.71
N SER A 43 12.10 -11.99 -9.78
CA SER A 43 11.74 -13.27 -10.42
C SER A 43 10.35 -13.34 -11.09
N ALA A 44 9.54 -12.27 -11.08
CA ALA A 44 8.27 -12.23 -11.78
C ALA A 44 8.49 -12.04 -13.30
N ARG A 45 7.88 -12.92 -14.12
CA ARG A 45 8.00 -12.86 -15.59
C ARG A 45 6.82 -12.20 -16.30
N LYS A 46 5.66 -12.09 -15.64
CA LYS A 46 4.41 -11.60 -16.23
C LYS A 46 3.69 -10.65 -15.28
N ARG A 47 2.78 -9.83 -15.82
CA ARG A 47 1.86 -8.98 -15.04
C ARG A 47 2.62 -8.05 -14.09
N ARG A 48 3.63 -7.39 -14.65
CA ARG A 48 4.51 -6.42 -13.99
C ARG A 48 4.04 -5.00 -14.30
N LEU A 49 3.96 -4.15 -13.28
CA LEU A 49 3.90 -2.71 -13.46
C LEU A 49 5.23 -2.21 -14.03
N THR A 50 5.15 -1.29 -15.00
CA THR A 50 6.34 -0.68 -15.59
C THR A 50 6.75 0.56 -14.79
N GLU A 51 8.06 0.84 -14.72
CA GLU A 51 8.58 2.02 -14.03
C GLU A 51 7.91 3.33 -14.52
N PRO A 52 7.72 3.57 -15.83
CA PRO A 52 7.08 4.81 -16.29
C PRO A 52 5.62 4.93 -15.81
N THR A 53 4.91 3.81 -15.68
CA THR A 53 3.52 3.79 -15.17
C THR A 53 3.49 4.15 -13.70
N VAL A 54 4.38 3.56 -12.90
CA VAL A 54 4.53 3.84 -11.46
C VAL A 54 4.88 5.31 -11.24
N LEU A 55 5.91 5.82 -11.92
CA LEU A 55 6.37 7.19 -11.73
C LEU A 55 5.37 8.24 -12.20
N ARG A 56 4.64 7.96 -13.29
CA ARG A 56 3.56 8.84 -13.76
C ARG A 56 2.40 8.84 -12.77
N GLY A 57 1.99 7.68 -12.25
CA GLY A 57 0.97 7.57 -11.22
C GLY A 57 1.36 8.33 -9.96
N TRP A 58 2.59 8.12 -9.48
CA TRP A 58 3.12 8.78 -8.30
C TRP A 58 3.15 10.31 -8.44
N ARG A 59 3.56 10.84 -9.60
CA ARG A 59 3.54 12.28 -9.85
C ARG A 59 2.13 12.88 -9.77
N ARG A 60 1.13 12.18 -10.30
CA ARG A 60 -0.28 12.60 -10.25
C ARG A 60 -0.86 12.55 -8.83
N PHE A 61 -0.46 11.53 -8.07
CA PHE A 61 -0.77 11.43 -6.65
C PHE A 61 -0.19 12.64 -5.88
N GLN A 62 1.09 12.94 -6.08
CA GLN A 62 1.75 14.08 -5.43
C GLN A 62 1.15 15.44 -5.79
N SER A 63 0.55 15.59 -6.98
CA SER A 63 -0.16 16.81 -7.37
C SER A 63 -1.60 16.87 -6.86
N GLY A 64 -2.05 15.90 -6.06
CA GLY A 64 -3.40 15.81 -5.50
C GLY A 64 -4.47 15.33 -6.48
N GLU A 65 -4.10 14.87 -7.68
CA GLU A 65 -5.06 14.51 -8.73
C GLU A 65 -5.74 13.16 -8.48
N ARG A 66 -5.09 12.28 -7.73
CA ARG A 66 -5.56 10.91 -7.48
C ARG A 66 -5.22 10.49 -6.06
N ASP A 67 -6.13 10.68 -5.11
CA ASP A 67 -6.02 10.15 -3.76
C ASP A 67 -7.26 9.30 -3.41
N PRO A 68 -7.14 7.98 -3.22
CA PRO A 68 -5.91 7.19 -3.26
C PRO A 68 -5.45 6.94 -4.71
N LEU A 69 -4.15 6.73 -4.89
CA LEU A 69 -3.62 6.17 -6.13
C LEU A 69 -3.68 4.64 -6.04
N ALA A 70 -4.26 4.00 -7.05
CA ALA A 70 -4.28 2.54 -7.18
C ALA A 70 -3.93 2.14 -8.61
N LEU A 71 -2.88 1.32 -8.76
CA LEU A 71 -2.42 0.77 -10.03
C LEU A 71 -2.30 -0.75 -9.90
N ALA A 72 -2.80 -1.47 -10.88
CA ALA A 72 -2.62 -2.90 -11.02
C ALA A 72 -2.49 -3.26 -12.50
N THR A 73 -1.74 -4.30 -12.82
CA THR A 73 -1.71 -4.82 -14.20
C THR A 73 -2.95 -5.60 -14.58
N GLN A 74 -3.68 -6.08 -13.57
CA GLN A 74 -4.89 -6.88 -13.74
C GLN A 74 -5.74 -6.73 -12.48
N THR A 75 -7.04 -6.52 -12.66
CA THR A 75 -8.01 -6.32 -11.57
C THR A 75 -9.05 -7.42 -11.48
N ARG A 76 -9.01 -8.42 -12.37
CA ARG A 76 -9.91 -9.57 -12.37
C ARG A 76 -9.25 -10.81 -12.94
N ALA A 77 -9.48 -11.97 -12.34
CA ALA A 77 -9.06 -13.26 -12.88
C ALA A 77 -10.21 -13.92 -13.65
N PRO A 78 -9.98 -14.47 -14.86
CA PRO A 78 -10.99 -15.24 -15.57
C PRO A 78 -11.42 -16.48 -14.77
N ALA A 79 -12.72 -16.81 -14.80
CA ALA A 79 -13.27 -17.94 -14.06
C ALA A 79 -12.78 -19.33 -14.54
N HIS A 80 -12.29 -19.43 -15.78
CA HIS A 80 -11.81 -20.69 -16.34
C HIS A 80 -10.37 -21.04 -15.93
N TYR A 81 -9.70 -20.19 -15.15
CA TYR A 81 -8.36 -20.48 -14.65
C TYR A 81 -8.44 -21.46 -13.48
N GLN A 82 -7.48 -22.38 -13.37
CA GLN A 82 -7.42 -23.33 -12.25
C GLN A 82 -6.60 -22.81 -11.06
N TRP A 83 -5.82 -21.74 -11.24
CA TRP A 83 -4.93 -21.19 -10.21
C TRP A 83 -5.10 -19.68 -10.09
N PRO A 84 -4.78 -19.09 -8.92
CA PRO A 84 -4.79 -17.66 -8.72
C PRO A 84 -3.91 -16.93 -9.73
N VAL A 85 -4.38 -15.78 -10.19
CA VAL A 85 -3.62 -14.88 -11.05
C VAL A 85 -2.87 -13.88 -10.18
N GLU A 86 -1.55 -13.98 -10.16
CA GLU A 86 -0.75 -12.97 -9.51
C GLU A 86 -0.54 -11.73 -10.39
N CYS A 87 -0.75 -10.55 -9.82
CA CYS A 87 -0.47 -9.26 -10.44
C CYS A 87 0.32 -8.36 -9.51
N THR A 88 1.09 -7.42 -10.07
CA THR A 88 1.75 -6.41 -9.24
C THR A 88 0.82 -5.24 -9.07
N ILE A 89 0.71 -4.79 -7.82
CA ILE A 89 -0.08 -3.62 -7.47
C ILE A 89 0.82 -2.56 -6.84
N LEU A 90 0.40 -1.30 -7.00
CA LEU A 90 0.87 -0.15 -6.25
C LEU A 90 -0.36 0.56 -5.72
N GLN A 91 -0.42 0.77 -4.41
CA GLN A 91 -1.35 1.70 -3.79
C GLN A 91 -0.59 2.80 -3.08
N ALA A 92 -1.05 4.04 -3.22
CA ALA A 92 -0.55 5.16 -2.45
C ALA A 92 -1.68 6.00 -1.88
N VAL A 93 -1.44 6.51 -0.69
CA VAL A 93 -2.45 7.18 0.14
C VAL A 93 -1.86 8.35 0.89
N THR A 94 -2.65 9.39 1.06
CA THR A 94 -2.34 10.46 2.02
C THR A 94 -2.78 9.98 3.40
N LEU A 95 -1.84 9.87 4.32
CA LEU A 95 -2.10 9.48 5.71
C LEU A 95 -2.34 10.74 6.56
N THR A 96 -1.50 11.75 6.37
CA THR A 96 -1.68 13.10 6.94
C THR A 96 -1.23 14.12 5.91
N PRO A 97 -1.49 15.44 6.08
CA PRO A 97 -1.01 16.47 5.16
C PRO A 97 0.51 16.50 4.91
N ARG A 98 1.30 15.83 5.78
CA ARG A 98 2.77 15.73 5.66
C ARG A 98 3.27 14.30 5.49
N LEU A 99 2.36 13.32 5.49
CA LEU A 99 2.70 11.91 5.49
C LEU A 99 1.95 11.19 4.39
N THR A 100 2.71 10.60 3.48
CA THR A 100 2.19 9.76 2.40
C THR A 100 2.70 8.34 2.56
N GLY A 101 1.84 7.36 2.32
CA GLY A 101 2.19 5.95 2.32
C GLY A 101 2.15 5.38 0.90
N ALA A 102 3.06 4.47 0.58
CA ALA A 102 2.99 3.63 -0.61
C ALA A 102 3.14 2.15 -0.23
N LEU A 103 2.34 1.31 -0.86
CA LEU A 103 2.33 -0.14 -0.72
C LEU A 103 2.54 -0.75 -2.10
N LEU A 104 3.53 -1.61 -2.23
CA LEU A 104 3.75 -2.45 -3.40
C LEU A 104 3.70 -3.91 -2.99
N GLU A 105 2.97 -4.74 -3.75
CA GLU A 105 2.94 -6.18 -3.52
C GLU A 105 2.60 -6.99 -4.78
N ARG A 106 2.75 -8.31 -4.66
CA ARG A 106 2.23 -9.30 -5.59
C ARG A 106 0.90 -9.82 -5.04
N ALA A 107 -0.20 -9.27 -5.52
CA ALA A 107 -1.53 -9.70 -5.11
C ALA A 107 -1.98 -10.90 -5.93
N ALA A 108 -2.58 -11.89 -5.27
CA ALA A 108 -3.17 -13.06 -5.91
C ALA A 108 -4.68 -12.87 -6.06
N ILE A 109 -5.20 -13.02 -7.27
CA ILE A 109 -6.64 -12.93 -7.58
C ILE A 109 -7.17 -14.34 -7.84
N GLN A 110 -8.12 -14.81 -7.04
CA GLN A 110 -8.71 -16.13 -7.23
C GLN A 110 -9.51 -16.21 -8.54
N PRO A 111 -9.59 -17.38 -9.20
CA PRO A 111 -10.37 -17.54 -10.43
C PRO A 111 -11.82 -17.07 -10.29
N GLY A 112 -12.26 -16.20 -11.19
CA GLY A 112 -13.63 -15.65 -11.20
C GLY A 112 -13.80 -14.38 -10.35
N GLU A 113 -12.83 -14.07 -9.49
CA GLU A 113 -12.88 -12.95 -8.56
C GLU A 113 -12.20 -11.69 -9.11
N SER A 114 -12.50 -10.57 -8.45
CA SER A 114 -11.84 -9.28 -8.65
C SER A 114 -10.71 -9.11 -7.62
N LEU A 115 -9.74 -8.27 -7.96
CA LEU A 115 -8.67 -7.88 -7.05
C LEU A 115 -9.26 -7.23 -5.79
N GLU A 116 -8.94 -7.80 -4.64
CA GLU A 116 -9.15 -7.15 -3.36
C GLU A 116 -8.00 -6.18 -3.09
N TRP A 117 -8.32 -4.91 -2.89
CA TRP A 117 -7.32 -3.89 -2.62
C TRP A 117 -6.93 -3.88 -1.14
N PRO A 118 -5.64 -3.89 -0.78
CA PRO A 118 -5.20 -3.80 0.62
C PRO A 118 -5.78 -2.60 1.37
N ILE A 119 -5.90 -1.47 0.66
CA ILE A 119 -6.58 -0.28 1.16
C ILE A 119 -7.80 -0.03 0.28
N PRO A 120 -9.02 -0.05 0.85
CA PRO A 120 -10.25 0.24 0.12
C PRO A 120 -10.19 1.59 -0.61
N LEU A 121 -10.67 1.62 -1.86
CA LEU A 121 -10.62 2.81 -2.70
C LEU A 121 -11.77 3.79 -2.40
N GLU A 122 -12.90 3.28 -1.95
CA GLU A 122 -14.13 4.05 -1.77
C GLU A 122 -14.17 4.76 -0.42
N ALA A 123 -14.69 5.99 -0.41
CA ALA A 123 -14.77 6.86 0.76
C ALA A 123 -15.88 6.45 1.75
N GLU A 124 -16.96 5.80 1.28
CA GLU A 124 -18.03 5.28 2.16
C GLU A 124 -17.52 4.24 3.18
N ALA A 125 -16.37 3.65 2.87
CA ALA A 125 -15.64 2.78 3.77
C ALA A 125 -14.77 3.56 4.78
N GLY A 126 -14.99 4.85 5.05
CA GLY A 126 -14.06 5.74 5.79
C GLY A 126 -13.39 5.12 7.01
N ARG A 127 -14.15 4.43 7.88
CA ARG A 127 -13.60 3.69 9.04
C ARG A 127 -12.79 2.46 8.63
N ALA A 128 -13.25 1.68 7.67
CA ALA A 128 -12.53 0.52 7.16
C ALA A 128 -11.26 0.93 6.40
N ARG A 129 -11.29 2.00 5.62
CA ARG A 129 -10.14 2.59 4.93
C ARG A 129 -9.11 3.12 5.91
N ARG A 130 -9.54 3.85 6.95
CA ARG A 130 -8.66 4.26 8.07
C ARG A 130 -8.03 3.03 8.73
N ASN A 131 -8.82 2.04 9.12
CA ASN A 131 -8.32 0.83 9.78
C ASN A 131 -7.32 0.09 8.89
N ALA A 132 -7.57 -0.01 7.58
CA ALA A 132 -6.65 -0.59 6.61
C ALA A 132 -5.35 0.22 6.50
N MET A 133 -5.40 1.55 6.47
CA MET A 133 -4.21 2.41 6.48
C MET A 133 -3.40 2.25 7.76
N VAL A 134 -4.04 2.29 8.93
CA VAL A 134 -3.38 2.05 10.22
C VAL A 134 -2.74 0.67 10.20
N THR A 135 -3.48 -0.37 9.82
CA THR A 135 -2.99 -1.74 9.81
C THR A 135 -1.85 -1.95 8.80
N ALA A 136 -1.88 -1.29 7.65
CA ALA A 136 -0.83 -1.39 6.66
C ALA A 136 0.45 -0.66 7.11
N PHE A 137 0.32 0.52 7.73
CA PHE A 137 1.46 1.38 8.04
C PHE A 137 1.82 1.44 9.52
N TRP A 138 1.21 0.63 10.40
CA TRP A 138 1.34 0.76 11.86
C TRP A 138 2.80 0.79 12.32
N MET A 139 3.67 -0.04 11.72
CA MET A 139 5.09 -0.11 12.04
C MET A 139 5.87 1.18 11.73
N HIS A 140 5.31 2.04 10.88
CA HIS A 140 5.92 3.29 10.42
C HIS A 140 5.22 4.54 10.95
N LEU A 141 4.05 4.42 11.55
CA LEU A 141 3.30 5.53 12.13
C LEU A 141 3.66 5.74 13.60
N SER A 142 3.89 6.98 14.03
CA SER A 142 3.92 7.31 15.46
C SER A 142 2.51 7.43 16.03
N ASP A 143 2.39 7.44 17.37
CA ASP A 143 1.09 7.67 18.04
C ASP A 143 0.49 9.04 17.73
N GLU A 144 1.31 10.04 17.37
CA GLU A 144 0.84 11.35 16.92
C GLU A 144 0.32 11.26 15.47
N ASP A 145 0.99 10.50 14.60
CA ASP A 145 0.52 10.30 13.22
C ASP A 145 -0.82 9.55 13.19
N ILE A 146 -1.01 8.55 14.08
CA ILE A 146 -2.30 7.86 14.22
C ILE A 146 -3.38 8.84 14.66
N ARG A 147 -3.10 9.71 15.65
CA ARG A 147 -4.05 10.75 16.08
C ARG A 147 -4.34 11.80 15.00
N GLN A 148 -3.39 12.09 14.11
CA GLN A 148 -3.60 12.98 12.97
C GLN A 148 -4.40 12.33 11.86
N LEU A 149 -4.13 11.06 11.56
CA LEU A 149 -4.92 10.25 10.64
C LEU A 149 -6.39 10.21 11.09
N ASP A 150 -6.65 10.07 12.38
CA ASP A 150 -8.00 10.08 12.95
C ASP A 150 -8.73 11.39 12.66
N ARG A 151 -8.05 12.52 12.83
CA ARG A 151 -8.61 13.85 12.53
C ARG A 151 -8.82 14.06 11.04
N TYR A 152 -7.91 13.57 10.21
CA TYR A 152 -7.98 13.74 8.75
C TYR A 152 -9.06 12.86 8.12
N THR A 153 -9.17 11.61 8.56
CA THR A 153 -10.18 10.65 8.07
C THR A 153 -11.57 10.87 8.67
N ALA A 154 -11.71 11.56 9.80
CA ALA A 154 -13.00 11.97 10.35
C ALA A 154 -13.55 13.27 9.72
N ALA A 155 -12.70 14.06 9.06
CA ALA A 155 -13.03 15.33 8.43
C ALA A 155 -13.18 15.24 6.90
N ALA A 156 -12.81 14.11 6.29
CA ALA A 156 -12.94 13.79 4.87
C ALA A 156 -14.19 12.93 4.62
#